data_AF-A0A7H1M8Z7-F1
#
_entry.id   AF-A0A7H1M8Z7-F1
#
_cell.length_a   1.000
_cell.length_b   1.000
_cell.length_c   1.000
_cell.angle_alpha   90.00
_cell.angle_beta   90.00
_cell.angle_gamma   90.00
#
_symmetry.space_group_name_H-M   'P 1'
#
loop_
_entity.id
_entity.type
_entity.pdbx_description
1 polymer ?
#
loop_
_entity_poly.entity_id
_entity_poly.type
_entity_poly.pdbx_seq_one_letter_code
_entity_poly.pdbx_strand_id
1 'polypeptide(L)' 'MNMHAAGLRFRRAVQTENPLAVAGCINAYFARLAAHSGFKAIYLSGGGVAACSCDIPNLGIASI' A
#
# COMPACT_ATOMS: atom_id res chain seq x y z
N MET A 1 -23.22 8.23 -4.44
CA MET A 1 -22.15 7.20 -4.36
C MET A 1 -20.96 7.71 -5.15
N ASN A 2 -19.88 8.10 -4.48
CA ASN A 2 -18.81 8.89 -5.09
C ASN A 2 -18.00 8.07 -6.11
N MET A 3 -17.86 8.59 -7.35
CA MET A 3 -17.24 7.95 -8.52
C MET A 3 -15.72 7.70 -8.39
N HIS A 4 -15.13 7.99 -7.22
CA HIS A 4 -13.68 7.97 -6.94
C HIS A 4 -13.28 7.06 -5.76
N ALA A 5 -13.98 5.95 -5.49
CA ALA A 5 -13.57 5.01 -4.44
C ALA A 5 -12.22 4.34 -4.78
N ALA A 6 -11.26 4.36 -3.84
CA ALA A 6 -9.94 3.74 -4.01
C ALA A 6 -10.03 2.24 -4.33
N GLY A 7 -10.95 1.52 -3.68
CA GLY A 7 -11.18 0.10 -3.94
C GLY A 7 -11.67 -0.19 -5.37
N LEU A 8 -12.41 0.73 -6.00
CA LEU A 8 -12.80 0.57 -7.41
C LEU A 8 -11.59 0.74 -8.33
N ARG A 9 -10.69 1.70 -8.05
CA ARG A 9 -9.44 1.88 -8.81
C ARG A 9 -8.54 0.65 -8.69
N PHE A 10 -8.41 0.09 -7.49
CA PHE A 10 -7.63 -1.13 -7.28
C PHE A 10 -8.18 -2.32 -8.06
N ARG A 11 -9.50 -2.58 -8.00
CA ARG A 11 -10.12 -3.66 -8.79
C ARG A 11 -9.93 -3.48 -10.30
N ARG A 12 -10.00 -2.24 -10.80
CA ARG A 12 -9.68 -1.94 -12.20
C ARG A 12 -8.21 -2.23 -12.51
N ALA A 13 -7.28 -1.83 -11.64
CA ALA A 13 -5.85 -2.10 -11.83
C ALA A 13 -5.57 -3.62 -11.94
N VAL A 14 -6.20 -4.43 -11.08
CA VAL A 14 -6.10 -5.91 -11.11
C VAL A 14 -6.61 -6.48 -12.45
N GLN A 15 -7.66 -5.90 -13.03
CA GLN A 15 -8.18 -6.36 -14.33
C GLN A 15 -7.29 -5.96 -15.51
N THR A 16 -6.56 -4.84 -15.39
CA THR A 16 -5.75 -4.27 -16.49
C THR A 16 -4.28 -4.67 -16.46
N GLU A 17 -3.76 -5.19 -15.35
CA GLU A 17 -2.38 -5.65 -15.20
C GLU A 17 -2.33 -7.07 -14.66
N ASN A 18 -1.59 -7.94 -15.35
CA ASN A 18 -1.45 -9.33 -14.95
C ASN A 18 0.02 -9.79 -15.07
N PRO A 19 0.76 -9.92 -13.95
CA PRO A 19 0.34 -9.62 -12.58
C PRO A 19 0.34 -8.10 -12.27
N LEU A 20 -0.61 -7.64 -11.45
CA LEU A 20 -0.57 -6.29 -10.89
C LEU A 20 0.59 -6.17 -9.89
N ALA A 21 1.56 -5.31 -10.18
CA ALA A 21 2.65 -5.01 -9.25
C ALA A 21 2.16 -4.09 -8.12
N VAL A 22 2.42 -4.47 -6.86
CA VAL A 22 2.02 -3.70 -5.68
C VAL A 22 3.25 -3.41 -4.82
N ALA A 23 3.66 -2.15 -4.74
CA ALA A 23 4.85 -1.75 -3.97
C ALA A 23 4.55 -1.60 -2.47
N GLY A 24 5.39 -2.18 -1.61
CA GLY A 24 5.35 -1.89 -0.18
C GLY A 24 5.83 -0.45 0.10
N CYS A 25 5.02 0.35 0.79
CA CYS A 25 5.35 1.74 1.11
C CYS A 25 5.10 2.02 2.59
N ILE A 26 6.18 2.22 3.37
CA ILE A 26 6.06 2.39 4.82
C ILE A 26 5.72 3.82 5.25
N ASN A 27 5.88 4.80 4.37
CA ASN A 27 5.53 6.20 4.65
C ASN A 27 5.09 6.92 3.37
N ALA A 28 4.64 8.17 3.53
CA ALA A 28 4.13 8.98 2.44
C ALA A 28 5.18 9.27 1.35
N TYR A 29 6.46 9.39 1.72
CA TYR A 29 7.53 9.61 0.75
C TYR A 29 7.67 8.42 -0.20
N PHE A 30 7.72 7.20 0.34
CA PHE A 30 7.77 5.99 -0.49
C PHE A 30 6.52 5.82 -1.36
N ALA A 31 5.33 6.18 -0.85
CA ALA A 31 4.11 6.16 -1.65
C ALA A 31 4.18 7.11 -2.85
N ARG A 32 4.72 8.32 -2.66
CA ARG A 32 4.94 9.28 -3.76
C ARG A 32 6.00 8.80 -4.74
N LEU A 33 7.07 8.21 -4.24
CA LEU A 33 8.12 7.63 -5.09
C LEU A 33 7.54 6.49 -5.95
N ALA A 34 6.80 5.55 -5.37
CA ALA A 34 6.16 4.46 -6.10
C ALA A 34 5.18 4.97 -7.17
N ALA A 35 4.39 5.99 -6.85
CA ALA A 35 3.50 6.62 -7.82
C ALA A 35 4.27 7.25 -9.00
N HIS A 36 5.37 7.96 -8.73
CA HIS A 36 6.23 8.52 -9.77
C HIS A 36 6.97 7.45 -10.58
N SER A 37 7.25 6.29 -9.98
CA SER A 37 7.83 5.11 -10.66
C SER A 37 6.81 4.32 -11.49
N GLY A 38 5.53 4.73 -11.52
CA GLY A 38 4.50 4.12 -12.36
C GLY A 38 3.71 2.98 -11.72
N PHE A 39 3.87 2.71 -10.43
CA PHE A 39 3.06 1.71 -9.74
C PHE A 39 1.58 2.15 -9.68
N LYS A 40 0.67 1.25 -10.06
CA LYS A 40 -0.78 1.49 -9.99
C LYS A 40 -1.40 1.17 -8.63
N ALA A 41 -0.66 0.47 -7.76
CA ALA A 41 -1.08 0.10 -6.43
C ALA A 41 0.10 0.06 -5.45
N ILE A 42 -0.18 0.34 -4.18
CA ILE A 42 0.76 0.28 -3.07
C ILE A 42 0.17 -0.52 -1.92
N TYR A 43 1.03 -1.05 -1.04
CA TYR A 43 0.67 -1.84 0.12
C TYR A 43 1.32 -1.26 1.39
N LEU A 44 0.53 -1.16 2.46
CA LEU A 44 1.02 -0.80 3.78
C LEU A 44 1.27 -2.08 4.57
N SER A 45 2.54 -2.40 4.80
CA SER A 45 2.94 -3.62 5.53
C SER A 45 2.66 -3.47 7.02
N GLY A 46 1.84 -4.36 7.59
CA GLY A 46 1.62 -4.39 9.05
C GLY A 46 2.91 -4.66 9.83
N GLY A 47 3.75 -5.58 9.36
CA GLY A 47 5.07 -5.82 9.96
C GLY A 47 6.04 -4.65 9.75
N GLY A 48 5.93 -3.94 8.63
CA GLY A 48 6.66 -2.70 8.41
C GLY A 48 6.23 -1.61 9.38
N VAL A 49 4.92 -1.45 9.64
CA VAL A 49 4.41 -0.50 10.63
C VAL A 49 4.93 -0.86 12.02
N ALA A 50 4.84 -2.13 12.42
CA ALA A 50 5.35 -2.61 13.70
C ALA A 50 6.85 -2.26 13.86
N ALA A 51 7.69 -2.68 12.92
CA ALA A 51 9.14 -2.53 13.04
C ALA A 51 9.64 -1.09 12.79
N CYS A 52 9.09 -0.38 11.80
CA CYS A 52 9.63 0.92 11.38
C CYS A 52 8.89 2.12 11.96
N SER A 53 7.61 2.00 12.30
CA SER A 53 6.80 3.11 12.81
C SER A 53 6.59 3.05 14.32
N CYS A 54 6.55 1.85 14.90
CA CYS A 54 6.25 1.65 16.32
C CYS A 54 7.40 1.04 17.13
N ASP A 55 8.52 0.67 16.49
CA ASP A 55 9.69 0.05 17.10
C ASP A 55 9.36 -1.20 17.95
N ILE A 56 8.46 -2.04 17.43
CA ILE A 56 7.99 -3.28 18.07
C ILE A 56 8.07 -4.45 17.09
N PRO A 57 8.22 -5.70 17.58
CA PRO A 57 8.24 -6.87 16.72
C PRO A 57 6.87 -7.13 16.06
N ASN A 58 6.88 -7.73 14.87
CA ASN A 58 5.68 -8.10 14.12
C ASN A 58 4.94 -9.31 14.74
N LEU A 59 4.34 -9.10 15.91
CA LEU A 59 3.64 -10.11 16.71
C LEU A 59 2.17 -9.72 17.00
N GLY A 60 1.59 -8.83 16.19
CA GLY A 60 0.20 -8.38 16.39
C GLY A 60 0.00 -7.39 17.55
N ILE A 61 1.06 -6.68 17.95
CA ILE A 61 1.03 -5.70 19.05
C ILE A 61 0.54 -4.32 18.58
N ALA A 62 0.77 -3.98 17.30
CA ALA A 62 0.34 -2.69 16.74
C ALA A 62 -1.19 -2.55 16.75
N SER A 63 -1.68 -1.37 17.16
CA SER A 63 -3.11 -1.04 17.21
C SER A 63 -3.60 -0.45 15.89
N ILE A 64 -4.92 -0.53 15.67
CA ILE A 64 -5.64 0.19 14.61
C ILE A 64 -5.73 1.69 14.88
#